data_AF-A0A1W4XTR2-F1
#
_entry.id   AF-A0A1W4XTR2-F1
#
_cell.length_a   1.000
_cell.length_b   1.000
_cell.length_c   1.000
_cell.angle_alpha   90.00
_cell.angle_beta   90.00
_cell.angle_gamma   90.00
#
_symmetry.space_group_name_H-M   'P 1'
#
loop_
_entity.id
_entity.type
_entity.pdbx_description
1 polymer ?
#
loop_
_entity_poly.entity_id
_entity_poly.type
_entity_poly.pdbx_seq_one_letter_code
_entity_poly.pdbx_strand_id
1 'polypeptide(L)'
;MMPNGNQNRSPGQPFPLSTERQLSSIPKAIVKKGETPYWEYPSAQMFWNAMLRKGWRWKQDDLKPADMESIIKIHNMNNERAWQEILTWERALHGKECYNPKLKSFGGKSTDYSPKAMINWLLGSDLPFDRHDWIVDRCGKDVKYVIDYYSSSKDPNKLPYAILDVRLALNR
;
A
#
# COMPACT_ATOMS: atom_id res chain seq x y z
N MET A 1 -7.70 -7.47 -8.77
CA MET A 1 -8.23 -8.14 -7.55
C MET A 1 -7.03 -8.56 -6.72
N MET A 2 -6.95 -8.19 -5.43
CA MET A 2 -5.99 -8.85 -4.53
C MET A 2 -6.27 -10.35 -4.65
N PRO A 3 -5.28 -11.21 -4.94
CA PRO A 3 -5.53 -12.65 -5.00
C PRO A 3 -6.10 -13.11 -3.65
N ASN A 4 -7.00 -14.10 -3.67
CA ASN A 4 -7.43 -14.78 -2.44
C ASN A 4 -6.19 -15.43 -1.82
N GLY A 5 -5.55 -14.69 -0.91
CA GLY A 5 -4.29 -15.10 -0.32
C GLY A 5 -4.50 -16.28 0.61
N ASN A 6 -3.50 -17.15 0.67
CA ASN A 6 -3.49 -18.26 1.63
C ASN A 6 -3.67 -17.72 3.06
N GLN A 7 -4.74 -18.18 3.72
CA GLN A 7 -5.10 -17.86 5.11
C GLN A 7 -4.73 -19.00 6.08
N ASN A 8 -4.13 -20.09 5.57
CA ASN A 8 -3.64 -21.15 6.43
C ASN A 8 -2.37 -20.69 7.16
N ARG A 9 -2.20 -21.17 8.39
CA ARG A 9 -1.00 -20.95 9.19
C ARG A 9 0.23 -21.46 8.45
N SER A 10 1.30 -20.67 8.41
CA SER A 10 2.57 -21.11 7.79
C SER A 10 3.33 -22.08 8.71
N PRO A 11 4.12 -23.02 8.15
CA PRO A 11 5.01 -23.86 8.95
C PRO A 11 5.94 -23.02 9.84
N GLY A 12 6.05 -23.37 11.12
CA GLY A 12 6.90 -22.67 12.09
C GLY A 12 6.38 -21.31 12.57
N GLN A 13 5.15 -20.91 12.20
CA GLN A 13 4.54 -19.70 12.75
C GLN A 13 4.27 -19.90 14.26
N PRO A 14 4.75 -19.02 15.16
CA PRO A 14 4.73 -19.27 16.61
C PRO A 14 3.35 -19.12 17.27
N PHE A 15 2.48 -18.24 16.75
CA PHE A 15 1.16 -17.95 17.31
C PHE A 15 0.08 -17.83 16.22
N PRO A 16 -1.22 -18.02 16.54
CA PRO A 16 -2.30 -17.78 15.59
C PRO A 16 -2.40 -16.29 15.23
N LEU A 17 -2.80 -16.00 13.99
CA LEU A 17 -3.05 -14.65 13.49
C LEU A 17 -4.48 -14.55 12.97
N SER A 18 -5.07 -13.36 13.09
CA SER A 18 -6.42 -13.12 12.57
C SER A 18 -6.47 -13.34 11.06
N THR A 19 -7.52 -14.02 10.62
CA THR A 19 -7.87 -14.20 9.20
C THR A 19 -8.89 -13.16 8.74
N GLU A 20 -9.39 -12.32 9.64
CA GLU A 20 -10.35 -11.27 9.32
C GLU A 20 -9.73 -10.21 8.43
N ARG A 21 -10.50 -9.78 7.43
CA ARG A 21 -10.11 -8.77 6.47
C ARG A 21 -10.92 -7.51 6.73
N GLN A 22 -10.27 -6.36 6.57
CA GLN A 22 -10.90 -5.07 6.75
C GLN A 22 -11.29 -4.49 5.38
N LEU A 23 -12.52 -3.98 5.28
CA LEU A 23 -12.99 -3.22 4.13
C LEU A 23 -12.33 -1.84 4.12
N SER A 24 -11.79 -1.43 2.97
CA SER A 24 -11.21 -0.09 2.76
C SER A 24 -12.29 0.96 2.48
N SER A 25 -11.91 2.23 2.51
CA SER A 25 -12.74 3.31 1.95
C SER A 25 -12.58 3.49 0.43
N ILE A 26 -11.64 2.75 -0.18
CA ILE A 26 -11.19 2.95 -1.55
C ILE A 26 -12.17 2.24 -2.51
N PRO A 27 -12.86 2.97 -3.42
CA PRO A 27 -13.79 2.36 -4.35
C PRO A 27 -13.05 1.62 -5.49
N LYS A 28 -13.58 0.47 -5.89
CA LYS A 28 -13.12 -0.30 -7.05
C LYS A 28 -13.68 0.29 -8.33
N ALA A 29 -12.84 0.45 -9.36
CA ALA A 29 -13.31 0.80 -10.70
C ALA A 29 -14.09 -0.35 -11.34
N ILE A 30 -13.68 -1.59 -11.07
CA ILE A 30 -14.28 -2.81 -11.62
C ILE A 30 -14.84 -3.63 -10.46
N VAL A 31 -16.17 -3.74 -10.39
CA VAL A 31 -16.89 -4.55 -9.40
C VAL A 31 -17.44 -5.78 -10.10
N LYS A 32 -17.01 -6.98 -9.68
CA LYS A 32 -17.57 -8.23 -10.20
C LYS A 32 -18.89 -8.56 -9.51
N LYS A 33 -19.74 -9.34 -10.19
CA LYS A 33 -21.02 -9.80 -9.62
C LYS A 33 -20.77 -10.53 -8.30
N GLY A 34 -21.40 -10.06 -7.22
CA GLY A 34 -21.26 -10.62 -5.87
C GLY A 34 -20.09 -10.07 -5.05
N GLU A 35 -19.33 -9.09 -5.54
CA GLU A 35 -18.29 -8.43 -4.75
C GLU A 35 -18.76 -7.11 -4.14
N THR A 36 -18.11 -6.71 -3.05
CA THR A 36 -18.23 -5.37 -2.48
C THR A 36 -17.64 -4.31 -3.43
N PRO A 37 -18.19 -3.08 -3.45
CA PRO A 37 -17.68 -2.00 -4.29
C PRO A 37 -16.36 -1.40 -3.81
N TYR A 38 -15.85 -1.83 -2.64
CA TYR A 38 -14.62 -1.34 -2.03
C TYR A 38 -13.54 -2.41 -1.98
N TRP A 39 -12.28 -1.99 -1.96
CA TRP A 39 -11.16 -2.91 -1.77
C TRP A 39 -11.15 -3.48 -0.34
N GLU A 40 -10.55 -4.65 -0.17
CA GLU A 40 -10.37 -5.28 1.13
C GLU A 40 -8.88 -5.51 1.39
N TYR A 41 -8.42 -5.09 2.55
CA TYR A 41 -7.05 -5.28 2.99
C TYR A 41 -6.75 -6.76 3.28
N PRO A 42 -5.47 -7.19 3.19
CA PRO A 42 -5.08 -8.50 3.65
C PRO A 42 -5.31 -8.63 5.15
N SER A 43 -5.67 -9.83 5.60
CA SER A 43 -5.68 -10.17 7.02
C SER A 43 -4.25 -10.26 7.57
N ALA A 44 -4.12 -10.40 8.89
CA ALA A 44 -2.83 -10.62 9.52
C ALA A 44 -2.14 -11.89 9.03
N GLN A 45 -2.91 -12.97 8.90
CA GLN A 45 -2.39 -14.23 8.39
C GLN A 45 -1.96 -14.13 6.91
N MET A 46 -2.72 -13.42 6.08
CA MET A 46 -2.35 -13.17 4.67
C MET A 46 -1.07 -12.34 4.58
N PHE A 47 -0.94 -11.29 5.40
CA PHE A 47 0.23 -10.42 5.44
C PHE A 47 1.48 -11.20 5.87
N TRP A 48 1.38 -11.98 6.95
CA TRP A 48 2.46 -12.86 7.42
C TRP A 48 2.94 -13.79 6.30
N ASN A 49 2.00 -14.50 5.67
CA ASN A 49 2.30 -15.42 4.58
C ASN A 49 2.93 -14.70 3.37
N ALA A 50 2.51 -13.48 3.07
CA ALA A 50 3.08 -12.67 2.00
C ALA A 50 4.52 -12.24 2.30
N MET A 51 4.81 -11.84 3.53
CA MET A 51 6.17 -11.48 3.95
C MET A 51 7.12 -12.67 3.87
N LEU A 52 6.70 -13.86 4.29
CA LEU A 52 7.50 -15.07 4.15
C LEU A 52 7.84 -15.40 2.69
N ARG A 53 6.89 -15.23 1.76
CA ARG A 53 7.11 -15.40 0.32
C ARG A 53 8.10 -14.39 -0.26
N LYS A 54 8.15 -13.18 0.31
CA LYS A 54 9.15 -12.15 -0.03
C LYS A 54 10.53 -12.41 0.58
N GLY A 55 10.73 -13.56 1.23
CA GLY A 55 12.01 -13.92 1.85
C GLY A 55 12.19 -13.38 3.27
N TRP A 56 11.21 -12.64 3.81
CA TRP A 56 11.28 -12.15 5.19
C TRP A 56 11.33 -13.32 6.18
N ARG A 57 12.14 -13.18 7.23
CA ARG A 57 12.27 -14.15 8.31
C ARG A 57 12.05 -13.42 9.62
N TRP A 58 10.90 -13.68 10.24
CA TRP A 58 10.57 -13.14 11.55
C TRP A 58 11.51 -13.74 12.60
N LYS A 59 12.20 -12.88 13.37
CA LYS A 59 12.97 -13.34 14.54
C LYS A 59 11.97 -13.70 15.65
N GLN A 60 12.14 -14.88 16.24
CA GLN A 60 11.13 -15.47 17.14
C GLN A 60 10.95 -14.69 18.45
N ASP A 61 12.00 -14.00 18.90
CA ASP A 61 12.03 -13.42 20.25
C ASP A 61 11.43 -12.00 20.35
N ASP A 62 11.12 -11.35 19.22
CA ASP A 62 10.75 -9.92 19.19
C ASP A 62 9.29 -9.63 18.79
N LEU A 63 8.52 -10.62 18.33
CA LEU A 63 7.20 -10.38 17.74
C LEU A 63 6.08 -11.02 18.53
N LYS A 64 5.17 -10.18 19.03
CA LYS A 64 3.91 -10.59 19.64
C LYS A 64 2.76 -10.45 18.63
N PRO A 65 1.63 -11.14 18.83
CA PRO A 65 0.43 -10.95 18.00
C PRO A 65 0.01 -9.46 17.88
N ALA A 66 0.13 -8.69 18.97
CA ALA A 66 -0.22 -7.27 19.01
C ALA A 66 0.67 -6.40 18.10
N ASP A 67 1.94 -6.78 17.91
CA ASP A 67 2.85 -6.07 17.01
C ASP A 67 2.42 -6.27 15.56
N MET A 68 2.01 -7.49 15.21
CA MET A 68 1.50 -7.81 13.88
C MET A 68 0.22 -7.02 13.56
N GLU A 69 -0.72 -6.98 14.50
CA GLU A 69 -1.95 -6.19 14.37
C GLU A 69 -1.64 -4.69 14.16
N SER A 70 -0.70 -4.16 14.94
CA SER A 70 -0.23 -2.77 14.82
C SER A 70 0.38 -2.47 13.45
N ILE A 71 1.24 -3.37 12.94
CA ILE A 71 1.86 -3.24 11.61
C ILE A 71 0.79 -3.18 10.51
N ILE A 72 -0.21 -4.06 10.56
CA ILE A 72 -1.27 -4.11 9.55
C ILE A 72 -2.14 -2.86 9.63
N LYS A 73 -2.49 -2.41 10.83
CA LYS A 73 -3.25 -1.17 11.02
C LYS A 73 -2.52 0.03 10.43
N ILE A 74 -1.21 0.14 10.65
CA ILE A 74 -0.36 1.19 10.06
C ILE A 74 -0.33 1.05 8.52
N HIS A 75 -0.18 -0.17 7.99
CA HIS A 75 -0.18 -0.40 6.55
C HIS A 75 -1.51 0.00 5.89
N ASN A 76 -2.64 -0.39 6.47
CA ASN A 76 -3.98 -0.01 5.99
C ASN A 76 -4.15 1.51 6.05
N MET A 77 -3.75 2.15 7.14
CA MET A 77 -3.77 3.61 7.27
C MET A 77 -2.92 4.30 6.20
N ASN A 78 -1.74 3.76 5.87
CA ASN A 78 -0.90 4.31 4.79
C ASN A 78 -1.57 4.20 3.43
N ASN A 79 -2.28 3.10 3.14
CA ASN A 79 -3.05 2.97 1.90
C ASN A 79 -4.21 3.97 1.83
N GLU A 80 -4.93 4.16 2.95
CA GLU A 80 -5.99 5.17 3.02
C GLU A 80 -5.45 6.59 2.83
N ARG A 81 -4.32 6.93 3.46
CA ARG A 81 -3.65 8.22 3.26
C ARG A 81 -3.22 8.42 1.82
N ALA A 82 -2.62 7.40 1.21
CA ALA A 82 -2.22 7.45 -0.19
C ALA A 82 -3.43 7.73 -1.11
N TRP A 83 -4.58 7.11 -0.82
CA TRP A 83 -5.82 7.39 -1.54
C TRP A 83 -6.32 8.82 -1.33
N GLN A 84 -6.29 9.35 -0.10
CA GLN A 84 -6.68 10.74 0.15
C GLN A 84 -5.80 11.75 -0.59
N GLU A 85 -4.48 11.52 -0.65
CA GLU A 85 -3.58 12.37 -1.44
C GLU A 85 -3.90 12.32 -2.94
N ILE A 86 -4.22 11.14 -3.47
CA ILE A 86 -4.71 11.00 -4.86
C ILE A 86 -5.98 11.81 -5.05
N LEU A 87 -6.96 11.70 -4.15
CA LEU A 87 -8.21 12.48 -4.23
C LEU A 87 -7.96 13.99 -4.17
N THR A 88 -6.97 14.44 -3.39
CA THR A 88 -6.55 15.84 -3.34
C THR A 88 -6.03 16.30 -4.71
N TRP A 89 -5.15 15.51 -5.35
CA TRP A 89 -4.68 15.80 -6.71
C TRP A 89 -5.81 15.80 -7.74
N GLU A 90 -6.68 14.79 -7.70
CA GLU A 90 -7.83 14.67 -8.61
C GLU A 90 -8.78 15.86 -8.46
N ARG A 91 -9.09 16.28 -7.23
CA ARG A 91 -9.96 17.43 -6.97
C ARG A 91 -9.32 18.74 -7.43
N ALA A 92 -8.04 18.94 -7.12
CA ALA A 92 -7.33 20.17 -7.43
C ALA A 92 -7.16 20.38 -8.94
N LEU A 93 -6.83 19.32 -9.69
CA LEU A 93 -6.53 19.41 -11.11
C LEU A 93 -7.73 19.10 -12.01
N HIS A 94 -8.65 18.24 -11.57
CA HIS A 94 -9.69 17.64 -12.41
C HIS A 94 -11.07 17.58 -11.74
N GLY A 95 -11.30 18.36 -10.67
CA GLY A 95 -12.55 18.34 -9.92
C GLY A 95 -13.80 18.73 -10.73
N LYS A 96 -13.64 19.36 -11.90
CA LYS A 96 -14.74 19.65 -12.85
C LYS A 96 -14.97 18.53 -13.87
N GLU A 97 -13.98 17.65 -14.07
CA GLU A 97 -14.03 16.55 -15.05
C GLU A 97 -14.63 15.28 -14.45
N CYS A 98 -14.25 14.95 -13.21
CA CYS A 98 -14.67 13.72 -12.55
C CYS A 98 -14.83 13.91 -11.05
N TYR A 99 -16.02 13.62 -10.54
CA TYR A 99 -16.34 13.74 -9.11
C TYR A 99 -16.07 12.46 -8.32
N ASN A 100 -16.01 11.32 -9.01
CA ASN A 100 -15.95 10.00 -8.39
C ASN A 100 -14.84 9.12 -8.99
N PRO A 101 -13.56 9.50 -8.85
CA PRO A 101 -12.45 8.65 -9.28
C PRO A 101 -12.43 7.34 -8.47
N LYS A 102 -12.01 6.24 -9.11
CA LYS A 102 -11.98 4.91 -8.50
C LYS A 102 -10.65 4.21 -8.72
N LEU A 103 -10.22 3.38 -7.77
CA LEU A 103 -8.99 2.61 -7.94
C LEU A 103 -9.25 1.41 -8.85
N LYS A 104 -8.56 1.36 -9.99
CA LYS A 104 -8.66 0.27 -10.98
C LYS A 104 -7.68 -0.85 -10.67
N SER A 105 -6.42 -0.52 -10.38
CA SER A 105 -5.41 -1.49 -10.00
C SER A 105 -4.25 -0.82 -9.25
N PHE A 106 -3.42 -1.63 -8.60
CA PHE A 106 -2.19 -1.19 -7.94
C PHE A 106 -1.11 -2.26 -8.14
N GLY A 107 0.15 -1.86 -8.11
CA GLY A 107 1.29 -2.75 -8.32
C GLY A 107 2.51 -2.37 -7.48
N GLY A 108 3.15 -3.39 -6.91
CA GLY A 108 4.42 -3.30 -6.16
C GLY A 108 5.61 -3.09 -7.08
N LYS A 109 6.46 -2.09 -6.77
CA LYS A 109 7.65 -1.73 -7.54
C LYS A 109 8.85 -1.34 -6.66
N SER A 110 9.04 -2.07 -5.56
CA SER A 110 10.02 -1.72 -4.52
C SER A 110 11.48 -1.57 -4.99
N THR A 111 11.86 -2.09 -6.16
CA THR A 111 13.23 -1.98 -6.73
C THR A 111 13.32 -1.06 -7.96
N ASP A 112 12.20 -0.59 -8.50
CA ASP A 112 12.15 0.32 -9.64
C ASP A 112 12.01 1.74 -9.08
N TYR A 113 13.11 2.43 -8.78
CA TYR A 113 13.05 3.77 -8.21
C TYR A 113 12.53 4.79 -9.21
N SER A 114 11.72 5.73 -8.73
CA SER A 114 11.20 6.79 -9.59
C SER A 114 12.32 7.77 -10.01
N PRO A 115 12.21 8.45 -11.17
CA PRO A 115 13.19 9.46 -11.57
C PRO A 115 13.38 10.56 -10.51
N LYS A 116 12.29 10.98 -9.85
CA LYS A 116 12.32 11.94 -8.74
C LYS A 116 13.11 11.41 -7.54
N ALA A 117 12.88 10.16 -7.14
CA ALA A 117 13.61 9.54 -6.04
C ALA A 117 15.11 9.44 -6.36
N MET A 118 15.46 9.09 -7.59
CA MET A 118 16.86 9.01 -8.04
C MET A 118 17.55 10.39 -8.01
N ILE A 119 16.90 11.45 -8.49
CA ILE A 119 17.45 12.81 -8.43
C ILE A 119 17.63 13.25 -6.98
N ASN A 120 16.63 13.05 -6.12
CA ASN A 120 16.71 13.41 -4.71
C ASN A 120 17.85 12.65 -3.99
N TRP A 121 18.04 11.37 -4.33
CA TRP A 121 19.14 10.57 -3.82
C TRP A 121 20.51 11.10 -4.26
N LEU A 122 20.67 11.49 -5.53
CA LEU A 122 21.89 12.14 -6.01
C LEU A 122 22.18 13.46 -5.28
N LEU A 123 21.15 14.13 -4.76
CA LEU A 123 21.25 15.35 -3.94
C LEU A 123 21.39 15.05 -2.43
N GLY A 124 21.58 13.79 -2.04
CA GLY A 124 21.87 13.39 -0.66
C GLY A 124 20.65 12.99 0.20
N SER A 125 19.46 12.86 -0.40
CA SER A 125 18.29 12.32 0.30
C SER A 125 18.31 10.78 0.34
N ASP A 126 17.50 10.17 1.21
CA ASP A 126 17.32 8.72 1.21
C ASP A 126 16.43 8.25 0.05
N LEU A 127 16.66 7.03 -0.41
CA LEU A 127 15.76 6.35 -1.34
C LEU A 127 14.51 5.85 -0.60
N PRO A 128 13.36 5.75 -1.29
CA PRO A 128 12.17 5.17 -0.70
C PRO A 128 12.39 3.68 -0.41
N PHE A 129 11.84 3.19 0.70
CA PHE A 129 11.94 1.77 1.06
C PHE A 129 10.91 0.92 0.32
N ASP A 130 9.85 1.54 -0.21
CA ASP A 130 8.84 0.89 -1.04
C ASP A 130 8.28 1.88 -2.06
N ARG A 131 7.79 1.35 -3.18
CA ARG A 131 7.13 2.12 -4.24
C ARG A 131 5.93 1.36 -4.75
N HIS A 132 4.82 2.08 -4.90
CA HIS A 132 3.62 1.59 -5.55
C HIS A 132 3.24 2.45 -6.76
N ASP A 133 2.82 1.78 -7.82
CA ASP A 133 2.15 2.40 -8.96
C ASP A 133 0.65 2.08 -8.87
N TRP A 134 -0.20 3.10 -8.79
CA TRP A 134 -1.67 2.95 -8.73
C TRP A 134 -2.29 3.46 -10.03
N ILE A 135 -3.25 2.70 -10.57
CA ILE A 135 -4.04 3.10 -11.73
C ILE A 135 -5.43 3.48 -11.24
N VAL A 136 -5.78 4.74 -11.43
CA VAL A 136 -7.05 5.34 -11.08
C VAL A 136 -7.89 5.44 -12.34
N ASP A 137 -9.10 4.91 -12.29
CA ASP A 137 -10.15 5.24 -13.26
C ASP A 137 -10.72 6.60 -12.91
N ARG A 138 -10.36 7.60 -13.71
CA ARG A 138 -10.96 8.93 -13.68
C ARG A 138 -12.10 8.94 -14.69
N CYS A 139 -13.25 8.41 -14.30
CA CYS A 139 -14.47 8.44 -15.10
C CYS A 139 -14.27 7.90 -16.54
N GLY A 140 -13.59 6.76 -16.68
CA GLY A 140 -13.27 6.13 -17.96
C GLY A 140 -11.87 6.39 -18.51
N LYS A 141 -11.09 7.28 -17.87
CA LYS A 141 -9.67 7.50 -18.20
C LYS A 141 -8.76 6.84 -17.17
N ASP A 142 -7.85 5.99 -17.64
CA ASP A 142 -6.82 5.41 -16.79
C ASP A 142 -5.71 6.44 -16.52
N VAL A 143 -5.49 6.75 -15.25
CA VAL A 143 -4.48 7.69 -14.78
C VAL A 143 -3.55 7.00 -13.80
N LYS A 144 -2.25 7.12 -14.04
CA LYS A 144 -1.24 6.47 -13.22
C LYS A 144 -0.69 7.43 -12.18
N TYR A 145 -0.66 6.98 -10.93
CA TYR A 145 0.00 7.62 -9.80
C TYR A 145 1.21 6.81 -9.36
N VAL A 146 2.28 7.50 -8.99
CA VAL A 146 3.47 6.95 -8.33
C VAL A 146 3.45 7.36 -6.87
N ILE A 147 3.69 6.40 -5.99
CA ILE A 147 3.64 6.55 -4.55
C ILE A 147 4.95 6.00 -4.00
N ASP A 148 5.82 6.90 -3.56
CA ASP A 148 7.08 6.54 -2.91
C ASP A 148 6.91 6.64 -1.38
N TYR A 149 7.34 5.61 -0.65
CA TYR A 149 7.26 5.55 0.80
C TYR A 149 8.66 5.71 1.42
N TYR A 150 8.82 6.73 2.27
CA TYR A 150 10.06 7.04 2.98
C TYR A 150 9.88 6.82 4.48
N SER A 151 10.94 6.43 5.19
CA SER A 151 10.89 6.29 6.64
C SER A 151 10.94 7.67 7.30
N SER A 152 10.06 7.94 8.27
CA SER A 152 10.12 9.17 9.06
C SER A 152 11.27 9.23 10.07
N SER A 153 11.89 8.09 10.34
CA SER A 153 12.96 7.96 11.33
C SER A 153 14.01 6.96 10.86
N LYS A 154 15.28 7.29 11.09
CA LYS A 154 16.41 6.36 11.02
C LYS A 154 16.69 5.67 12.36
N ASP A 155 16.06 6.14 13.43
CA ASP A 155 16.19 5.58 14.77
C ASP A 155 15.38 4.29 14.89
N PRO A 156 16.03 3.14 15.14
CA PRO A 156 15.36 1.85 15.30
C PRO A 156 14.46 1.77 16.53
N ASN A 157 14.60 2.69 17.50
CA ASN A 157 13.79 2.71 18.72
C ASN A 157 12.48 3.49 18.58
N LYS A 158 12.28 4.21 17.47
CA LYS A 158 11.03 4.91 17.16
C LYS A 158 10.24 4.09 16.17
N LEU A 159 8.95 3.88 16.45
CA LEU A 159 8.01 3.33 15.48
C LEU A 159 8.02 4.22 14.22
N PRO A 160 8.59 3.75 13.09
CA PRO A 160 8.66 4.56 11.90
C PRO A 160 7.25 4.66 11.31
N TYR A 161 6.81 5.87 11.01
CA TYR A 161 5.66 6.07 10.14
C TYR A 161 6.15 6.37 8.73
N ALA A 162 5.37 5.98 7.72
CA ALA A 162 5.72 6.28 6.35
C ALA A 162 5.43 7.75 6.04
N ILE A 163 6.41 8.45 5.45
CA ILE A 163 6.20 9.70 4.73
C ILE A 163 5.89 9.31 3.29
N LEU A 164 4.77 9.81 2.77
CA LEU A 164 4.29 9.48 1.43
C LEU A 164 4.58 10.62 0.47
N ASP A 165 5.18 10.30 -0.68
CA ASP A 165 5.26 11.19 -1.84
C ASP A 165 4.36 10.63 -2.93
N VAL A 166 3.15 11.19 -3.03
CA VAL A 166 2.12 10.80 -4.00
C VAL A 166 2.06 11.82 -5.13
N ARG A 167 2.18 11.35 -6.37
CA ARG A 167 2.15 12.22 -7.55
C ARG A 167 1.67 11.49 -8.79
N LEU A 168 1.21 12.28 -9.76
CA LEU A 168 0.97 11.78 -11.11
C LEU A 168 2.26 11.22 -11.71
N ALA A 169 2.16 10.12 -12.44
CA ALA A 169 3.28 9.59 -13.18
C ALA A 169 3.63 10.53 -14.35
N LEU A 170 4.88 10.99 -14.39
CA LEU A 170 5.43 11.64 -15.58
C LEU A 170 5.66 10.52 -16.60
N ASN A 171 4.88 10.53 -17.69
CA ASN A 171 4.70 9.42 -18.63
C ASN A 171 5.96 8.58 -18.95
N ARG A 172 5.77 7.26 -18.93
CA ARG A 172 6.24 6.32 -19.95
C ARG A 172 5.22 5.21 -20.12
#